data_AF-A0AA38X0A3-F1
#
_entry.id   AF-A0AA38X0A3-F1
#
_cell.length_a   1.000
_cell.length_b   1.000
_cell.length_c   1.000
_cell.angle_alpha   90.00
_cell.angle_beta   90.00
_cell.angle_gamma   90.00
#
_symmetry.space_group_name_H-M   'P 1'
#
loop_
_entity.id
_entity.type
_entity.pdbx_description
1 polymer ?
#
loop_
_entity_poly.entity_id
_entity_poly.type
_entity_poly.pdbx_seq_one_letter_code
_entity_poly.pdbx_strand_id
1 'polypeptide(L)'
;MDYLITEGYPSAAEKFAAEANIQPKADLSCINERVQIRESIHRGDLQAAIELINELNPELLDTDKKLHFSLLRLQLVELIRQSFTSSDPGLVGKAIEFAQNNLAPYAPLDAQFKVDLERAMALLIVPKESWTQAATSGSSSQPTTSVQNDFGALAELVDPSLRRKVAKDVNEAILQSQDQRREANIRYLVRARAWAEQLAREKKIELPENLPLGLDGEETPSRSQNGHNGDTEMTENGSEATGADAEITRYTNLPS
;
A
#
# COMPACT_ATOMS: atom_id res chain seq x y z
N MET A 1 -15.55 2.26 -13.02
CA MET A 1 -16.34 1.14 -12.46
C MET A 1 -15.57 -0.17 -12.38
N ASP A 2 -15.10 -0.74 -13.50
CA ASP A 2 -14.34 -2.03 -13.55
C ASP A 2 -13.22 -2.10 -12.50
N TYR A 3 -12.36 -1.09 -12.45
CA TYR A 3 -11.30 -0.99 -11.44
C TYR A 3 -11.78 -1.08 -9.98
N LEU A 4 -12.87 -0.40 -9.64
CA LEU A 4 -13.41 -0.42 -8.27
C LEU A 4 -13.95 -1.80 -7.91
N ILE A 5 -14.47 -2.54 -8.88
CA ILE A 5 -14.95 -3.91 -8.69
C ILE A 5 -13.77 -4.87 -8.54
N THR A 6 -12.82 -4.83 -9.48
CA THR A 6 -11.65 -5.74 -9.50
C THR A 6 -10.74 -5.54 -8.29
N GLU A 7 -10.54 -4.30 -7.84
CA GLU A 7 -9.73 -3.99 -6.67
C GLU A 7 -10.52 -4.05 -5.35
N GLY A 8 -11.80 -4.40 -5.35
CA GLY A 8 -12.55 -4.58 -4.10
C GLY A 8 -12.82 -3.27 -3.35
N TYR A 9 -13.41 -2.29 -4.02
CA TYR A 9 -13.92 -1.05 -3.43
C TYR A 9 -15.45 -0.97 -3.59
N PRO A 10 -16.23 -1.75 -2.81
CA PRO A 10 -17.67 -1.92 -3.01
C PRO A 10 -18.43 -0.60 -2.81
N SER A 11 -18.20 0.12 -1.71
CA SER A 11 -18.89 1.39 -1.43
C SER A 11 -18.57 2.48 -2.46
N ALA A 12 -17.35 2.50 -3.01
CA ALA A 12 -16.99 3.42 -4.07
C ALA A 12 -17.66 3.02 -5.39
N ALA A 13 -17.74 1.72 -5.68
CA ALA A 13 -18.44 1.21 -6.87
C ALA A 13 -19.94 1.52 -6.82
N GLU A 14 -20.58 1.39 -5.64
CA GLU A 14 -22.00 1.74 -5.43
C GLU A 14 -22.26 3.22 -5.64
N LYS A 15 -21.47 4.10 -5.00
CA LYS A 15 -21.60 5.55 -5.19
C LYS A 15 -21.38 5.96 -6.64
N PHE A 16 -20.35 5.39 -7.27
CA PHE A 16 -20.06 5.63 -8.69
C PHE A 16 -21.20 5.14 -9.60
N ALA A 17 -21.80 3.99 -9.30
CA ALA A 17 -22.95 3.47 -10.05
C ALA A 17 -24.17 4.39 -9.93
N ALA A 18 -24.44 4.88 -8.72
CA ALA A 18 -25.53 5.82 -8.45
C ALA A 18 -25.32 7.17 -9.15
N GLU A 19 -24.11 7.74 -9.08
CA GLU A 19 -23.78 9.03 -9.71
C GLU A 19 -23.72 8.95 -11.23
N ALA A 20 -23.13 7.89 -11.78
CA ALA A 20 -23.00 7.72 -13.23
C ALA A 20 -24.26 7.12 -13.89
N ASN A 21 -25.28 6.77 -13.09
CA ASN A 21 -26.50 6.10 -13.53
C ASN A 21 -26.22 4.79 -14.32
N ILE A 22 -25.22 4.03 -13.87
CA ILE A 22 -24.77 2.77 -14.49
C ILE A 22 -25.26 1.59 -13.65
N GLN A 23 -25.84 0.56 -14.27
CA GLN A 23 -26.21 -0.65 -13.53
C GLN A 23 -24.98 -1.47 -13.12
N PRO A 24 -24.86 -1.88 -11.85
CA PRO A 24 -23.81 -2.81 -11.42
C PRO A 24 -23.98 -4.15 -12.12
N LYS A 25 -23.01 -4.53 -12.96
CA LYS A 25 -22.95 -5.85 -13.60
C LYS A 25 -22.46 -6.96 -12.68
N ALA A 26 -21.81 -6.61 -11.56
CA ALA A 26 -21.18 -7.57 -10.66
C ALA A 26 -22.02 -7.74 -9.40
N ASP A 27 -22.10 -8.98 -8.91
CA ASP A 27 -22.69 -9.29 -7.63
C ASP A 27 -21.81 -8.68 -6.52
N LEU A 28 -22.34 -7.66 -5.83
CA LEU A 28 -21.62 -6.93 -4.78
C LEU A 28 -21.27 -7.84 -3.59
N SER A 29 -21.97 -8.97 -3.44
CA SER A 29 -21.69 -9.99 -2.41
C SER A 29 -20.30 -10.62 -2.58
N CYS A 30 -20.00 -11.14 -3.78
CA CYS A 30 -18.68 -11.70 -4.11
C CYS A 30 -17.55 -10.68 -3.94
N ILE A 31 -17.83 -9.38 -4.16
CA ILE A 31 -16.83 -8.32 -3.93
C ILE A 31 -16.55 -8.18 -2.44
N ASN A 32 -17.59 -8.18 -1.59
CA ASN A 32 -17.44 -8.06 -0.15
C ASN A 32 -16.64 -9.22 0.46
N GLU A 33 -16.88 -10.45 0.02
CA GLU A 33 -16.13 -11.63 0.48
C GLU A 33 -14.63 -11.51 0.16
N ARG A 34 -14.28 -11.08 -1.07
CA ARG A 34 -12.87 -10.83 -1.45
C ARG A 34 -12.25 -9.70 -0.63
N VAL A 35 -13.02 -8.66 -0.31
CA VAL A 35 -12.55 -7.57 0.56
C VAL A 35 -12.27 -8.08 1.97
N GLN A 36 -13.14 -8.93 2.52
CA GLN A 36 -12.92 -9.56 3.83
C GLN A 36 -11.64 -10.42 3.83
N ILE A 37 -11.44 -11.26 2.81
CA ILE A 37 -10.22 -12.05 2.66
C ILE A 37 -8.97 -11.15 2.65
N ARG A 38 -8.98 -10.08 1.84
CA ARG A 38 -7.87 -9.12 1.77
C ARG A 38 -7.60 -8.46 3.13
N GLU A 39 -8.65 -8.05 3.83
CA GLU A 39 -8.54 -7.39 5.13
C GLU A 39 -7.96 -8.34 6.19
N SER A 40 -8.37 -9.61 6.20
CA SER A 40 -7.78 -10.65 7.06
C SER A 40 -6.29 -10.84 6.79
N ILE A 41 -5.87 -10.86 5.51
CA ILE A 41 -4.45 -10.95 5.12
C ILE A 41 -3.67 -9.72 5.57
N HIS A 42 -4.21 -8.51 5.39
CA HIS A 42 -3.54 -7.27 5.82
C HIS A 42 -3.36 -7.20 7.34
N ARG A 43 -4.37 -7.66 8.09
CA ARG A 43 -4.34 -7.74 9.55
C ARG A 43 -3.32 -8.77 10.07
N GLY A 44 -2.97 -9.76 9.24
CA GLY A 44 -2.10 -10.86 9.63
C GLY A 44 -2.86 -12.05 10.22
N ASP A 45 -4.17 -12.12 10.01
CA ASP A 45 -5.00 -13.27 10.37
C ASP A 45 -5.16 -14.20 9.16
N LEU A 46 -4.11 -14.96 8.85
CA LEU A 46 -4.10 -15.81 7.66
C LEU A 46 -4.93 -17.08 7.85
N GLN A 47 -5.17 -17.51 9.09
CA GLN A 47 -6.01 -18.67 9.36
C GLN A 47 -7.46 -18.37 8.93
N ALA A 48 -8.01 -17.25 9.39
CA ALA A 48 -9.33 -16.79 8.95
C ALA A 48 -9.36 -16.53 7.43
N ALA A 49 -8.27 -15.98 6.86
CA ALA A 49 -8.19 -15.77 5.42
C ALA A 49 -8.26 -17.09 4.62
N ILE A 50 -7.56 -18.14 5.06
CA ILE A 50 -7.56 -19.46 4.40
C ILE A 50 -8.95 -20.10 4.49
N GLU A 51 -9.61 -20.01 5.64
CA GLU A 51 -10.98 -20.50 5.82
C GLU A 51 -11.96 -19.80 4.87
N LEU A 52 -11.95 -18.46 4.83
CA LEU A 52 -12.76 -17.67 3.91
C LEU A 52 -12.46 -17.97 2.42
N ILE A 53 -11.20 -18.22 2.07
CA ILE A 53 -10.82 -18.64 0.71
C ILE A 53 -11.44 -19.99 0.37
N ASN A 54 -11.38 -20.97 1.28
CA ASN A 54 -11.95 -22.30 1.06
C ASN A 54 -13.49 -22.27 1.01
N GLU A 55 -14.13 -21.39 1.77
CA GLU A 55 -15.58 -21.16 1.70
C GLU A 55 -15.99 -20.56 0.35
N LEU A 56 -15.22 -19.59 -0.15
CA LEU A 56 -15.49 -18.92 -1.42
C LEU A 56 -15.16 -19.79 -2.63
N ASN A 57 -14.01 -20.48 -2.59
CA ASN A 57 -13.57 -21.39 -3.64
C ASN A 57 -12.74 -22.54 -3.06
N PRO A 58 -13.34 -23.71 -2.82
CA PRO A 58 -12.69 -24.84 -2.16
C PRO A 58 -11.57 -25.49 -3.01
N GLU A 59 -11.59 -25.32 -4.34
CA GLU A 59 -10.59 -25.93 -5.23
C GLU A 59 -9.38 -25.01 -5.48
N LEU A 60 -9.43 -23.74 -5.04
CA LEU A 60 -8.43 -22.73 -5.38
C LEU A 60 -7.04 -23.08 -4.85
N LEU A 61 -6.95 -23.48 -3.58
CA LEU A 61 -5.69 -23.78 -2.91
C LEU A 61 -5.08 -25.11 -3.38
N ASP A 62 -5.93 -26.06 -3.80
CA ASP A 62 -5.49 -27.34 -4.36
C ASP A 62 -4.95 -27.17 -5.79
N THR A 63 -5.59 -26.30 -6.57
CA THR A 63 -5.20 -25.99 -7.95
C THR A 63 -3.92 -25.16 -8.00
N ASP A 64 -3.83 -24.10 -7.19
CA ASP A 64 -2.65 -23.23 -7.12
C ASP A 64 -1.83 -23.48 -5.86
N LYS A 65 -0.96 -24.50 -5.95
CA LYS A 65 0.00 -24.84 -4.89
C LYS A 65 0.98 -23.71 -4.56
N LYS A 66 1.28 -22.82 -5.51
CA LYS A 66 2.19 -21.68 -5.28
C LYS A 66 1.50 -20.62 -4.43
N LEU A 67 0.22 -20.35 -4.67
CA LEU A 67 -0.59 -19.47 -3.85
C LEU A 67 -0.73 -20.01 -2.43
N HIS A 68 -1.07 -21.28 -2.30
CA HIS A 68 -1.22 -21.90 -1.00
C HIS A 68 0.09 -21.89 -0.20
N PHE A 69 1.21 -22.23 -0.83
CA PHE A 69 2.54 -22.09 -0.21
C PHE A 69 2.84 -20.65 0.22
N SER A 70 2.50 -19.66 -0.61
CA SER A 70 2.74 -18.24 -0.29
C SER A 70 1.93 -17.77 0.93
N LEU A 71 0.69 -18.25 1.08
CA LEU A 71 -0.14 -18.00 2.27
C LEU A 71 0.45 -18.65 3.52
N LEU A 72 0.85 -19.92 3.43
CA LEU A 72 1.47 -20.64 4.54
C LEU A 72 2.82 -20.03 4.96
N ARG A 73 3.62 -19.61 3.99
CA ARG A 73 4.87 -18.87 4.22
C ARG A 73 4.61 -17.55 4.94
N LEU A 74 3.60 -16.79 4.52
CA LEU A 74 3.22 -15.55 5.20
C LEU A 74 2.76 -15.83 6.63
N GLN A 75 1.95 -16.87 6.86
CA GLN A 75 1.55 -17.30 8.20
C GLN A 75 2.74 -17.66 9.09
N LEU A 76 3.74 -18.39 8.56
CA LEU A 76 4.97 -18.70 9.28
C LEU A 76 5.70 -17.41 9.69
N VAL A 77 5.85 -16.45 8.78
CA VAL A 77 6.49 -15.16 9.08
C VAL A 77 5.73 -14.39 10.18
N GLU A 78 4.40 -14.43 10.18
CA GLU A 78 3.60 -13.79 11.22
C GLU A 78 3.72 -14.48 12.57
N LEU A 79 3.77 -15.82 12.62
CA LEU A 79 4.04 -16.56 13.86
C LEU A 79 5.43 -16.23 14.42
N ILE A 80 6.44 -16.16 13.54
CA ILE A 80 7.79 -15.76 13.91
C ILE A 80 7.78 -14.33 14.47
N ARG A 81 7.10 -13.38 13.81
CA ARG A 81 6.95 -12.00 14.29
C ARG A 81 6.30 -11.94 15.67
N GLN A 82 5.22 -12.68 15.88
CA GLN A 82 4.51 -12.74 17.17
C GLN A 82 5.40 -13.30 18.29
N SER A 83 6.28 -14.25 17.98
CA SER A 83 7.24 -14.82 18.93
C SER A 83 8.30 -13.82 19.40
N PHE A 84 8.62 -12.81 18.57
CA PHE A 84 9.58 -11.78 18.95
C PHE A 84 8.98 -10.68 19.84
N THR A 85 7.72 -10.32 19.58
CA THR A 85 6.97 -9.29 20.32
C THR A 85 6.41 -9.80 21.64
N SER A 86 6.02 -11.07 21.70
CA SER A 86 5.45 -11.68 22.90
C SER A 86 6.55 -12.26 23.81
N SER A 87 6.31 -12.32 25.11
CA SER A 87 7.27 -12.89 26.09
C SER A 87 7.13 -14.42 26.26
N ASP A 88 6.26 -15.08 25.49
CA ASP A 88 6.01 -16.51 25.58
C ASP A 88 7.06 -17.31 24.78
N PRO A 89 7.94 -18.10 25.43
CA PRO A 89 8.94 -18.91 24.75
C PRO A 89 8.34 -20.06 23.93
N GLY A 90 7.07 -20.43 24.16
CA GLY A 90 6.40 -21.51 23.42
C GLY A 90 6.02 -21.16 21.98
N LEU A 91 5.96 -19.88 21.63
CA LEU A 91 5.55 -19.42 20.30
C LEU A 91 6.55 -19.78 19.20
N VAL A 92 7.85 -19.79 19.53
CA VAL A 92 8.89 -20.25 18.59
C VAL A 92 8.69 -21.74 18.27
N GLY A 93 8.38 -22.55 19.28
CA GLY A 93 8.06 -23.97 19.10
C GLY A 93 6.86 -24.17 18.16
N LYS A 94 5.78 -23.40 18.36
CA LYS A 94 4.60 -23.43 17.48
C LYS A 94 4.93 -23.05 16.03
N ALA A 95 5.80 -22.06 15.81
CA ALA A 95 6.22 -21.68 14.46
C ALA A 95 7.00 -22.81 13.77
N ILE A 96 7.89 -23.51 14.50
CA ILE A 96 8.66 -24.65 13.98
C ILE A 96 7.72 -25.83 13.67
N GLU A 97 6.81 -26.16 14.59
CA GLU A 97 5.82 -27.22 14.40
C GLU A 97 4.93 -26.93 13.19
N PHE A 98 4.49 -25.67 13.04
CA PHE A 98 3.71 -25.23 11.88
C PHE A 98 4.49 -25.43 10.58
N ALA A 99 5.78 -25.04 10.54
CA ALA A 99 6.63 -25.23 9.37
C ALA A 99 6.81 -26.71 9.02
N GLN A 100 7.00 -27.57 10.02
CA GLN A 100 7.15 -29.01 9.83
C GLN A 100 5.87 -29.67 9.29
N ASN A 101 4.71 -29.31 9.83
CA ASN A 101 3.45 -29.95 9.46
C ASN A 101 2.88 -29.42 8.15
N ASN A 102 3.02 -28.12 7.86
CA ASN A 102 2.34 -27.48 6.73
C ASN A 102 3.26 -27.14 5.56
N LEU A 103 4.51 -26.70 5.82
CA LEU A 103 5.42 -26.27 4.74
C LEU A 103 6.40 -27.36 4.29
N ALA A 104 6.81 -28.27 5.18
CA ALA A 104 7.74 -29.35 4.82
C ALA A 104 7.23 -30.25 3.67
N PRO A 105 5.92 -30.57 3.56
CA PRO A 105 5.40 -31.33 2.42
C PRO A 105 5.60 -30.66 1.06
N TYR A 106 5.79 -29.33 1.01
CA TYR A 106 6.05 -28.58 -0.22
C TYR A 106 7.52 -28.57 -0.65
N ALA A 107 8.45 -28.81 0.27
CA ALA A 107 9.89 -28.80 -0.02
C ALA A 107 10.34 -29.77 -1.14
N PRO A 108 9.79 -30.98 -1.29
CA PRO A 108 10.16 -31.87 -2.40
C PRO A 108 9.48 -31.52 -3.74
N LEU A 109 8.47 -30.65 -3.77
CA LEU A 109 7.73 -30.34 -5.01
C LEU A 109 8.50 -29.37 -5.92
N ASP A 110 9.16 -28.37 -5.34
CA ASP A 110 9.90 -27.35 -6.07
C ASP A 110 11.12 -26.89 -5.24
N ALA A 111 12.27 -26.76 -5.89
CA ALA A 111 13.48 -26.23 -5.29
C ALA A 111 13.27 -24.80 -4.78
N GLN A 112 12.41 -24.02 -5.44
CA GLN A 112 12.11 -22.65 -5.02
C GLN A 112 11.39 -22.62 -3.66
N PHE A 113 10.46 -23.55 -3.40
CA PHE A 113 9.78 -23.64 -2.10
C PHE A 113 10.75 -23.96 -0.97
N LYS A 114 11.75 -24.80 -1.24
CA LYS A 114 12.82 -25.10 -0.29
C LYS A 114 13.62 -23.84 0.05
N VAL A 115 14.06 -23.08 -0.96
CA VAL A 115 14.81 -21.83 -0.75
C VAL A 115 13.98 -20.81 0.03
N ASP A 116 12.70 -20.67 -0.31
CA ASP A 116 11.80 -19.75 0.36
C ASP A 116 11.52 -20.15 1.82
N LEU A 117 11.43 -21.45 2.10
CA LEU A 117 11.31 -22.00 3.45
C LEU A 117 12.60 -21.79 4.25
N GLU A 118 13.77 -22.06 3.67
CA GLU A 118 15.08 -21.81 4.30
C GLU A 118 15.24 -20.34 4.68
N ARG A 119 14.82 -19.42 3.81
CA ARG A 119 14.79 -17.97 4.09
C ARG A 119 13.83 -17.60 5.21
N ALA A 120 12.61 -18.16 5.20
CA ALA A 120 11.64 -17.92 6.26
C ALA A 120 12.10 -18.47 7.62
N MET A 121 12.77 -19.63 7.64
CA MET A 121 13.33 -20.22 8.86
C MET A 121 14.57 -19.47 9.36
N ALA A 122 15.39 -18.92 8.45
CA ALA A 122 16.53 -18.09 8.82
C ALA A 122 16.12 -16.88 9.67
N LEU A 123 14.90 -16.37 9.49
CA LEU A 123 14.34 -15.27 10.29
C LEU A 123 14.28 -15.57 11.80
N LEU A 124 14.24 -16.84 12.22
CA LEU A 124 14.27 -17.24 13.63
C LEU A 124 15.61 -16.96 14.32
N ILE A 125 16.70 -16.98 13.54
CA ILE A 125 18.07 -16.80 14.06
C ILE A 125 18.44 -15.31 14.10
N VAL A 126 17.69 -14.49 13.37
CA VAL A 126 17.92 -13.05 13.29
C VAL A 126 17.70 -12.38 14.67
N PRO A 127 18.63 -11.53 15.13
CA PRO A 127 18.45 -10.76 16.36
C PRO A 127 17.21 -9.85 16.33
N LYS A 128 16.55 -9.68 17.48
CA LYS A 128 15.36 -8.81 17.63
C LYS A 128 15.60 -7.36 17.15
N GLU A 129 16.82 -6.86 17.33
CA GLU A 129 17.23 -5.52 16.90
C GLU A 129 17.09 -5.31 15.38
N SER A 130 17.33 -6.35 14.58
CA SER A 130 17.20 -6.26 13.13
C SER A 130 15.73 -6.16 12.71
N TRP A 131 14.82 -6.82 13.43
CA TRP A 131 13.37 -6.72 13.18
C TRP A 131 12.82 -5.32 13.46
N THR A 132 13.28 -4.66 14.54
CA THR A 132 12.87 -3.29 14.88
C THR A 132 13.44 -2.26 13.90
N GLN A 133 14.67 -2.48 13.42
CA GLN A 133 15.27 -1.63 12.38
C GLN A 133 14.55 -1.77 11.04
N ALA A 134 14.21 -2.99 10.57
CA ALA A 134 13.43 -3.18 9.34
C ALA A 134 12.05 -2.51 9.38
N ALA A 135 11.37 -2.53 10.53
CA ALA A 135 10.08 -1.87 10.69
C ALA A 135 10.16 -0.33 10.62
N THR A 136 11.33 0.24 10.89
CA THR A 136 11.55 1.70 10.97
C THR A 136 12.32 2.27 9.78
N SER A 137 13.07 1.46 9.03
CA SER A 137 13.90 1.88 7.90
C SER A 137 13.14 2.18 6.60
N GLY A 138 11.82 2.39 6.64
CA GLY A 138 10.98 2.70 5.49
C GLY A 138 11.23 4.05 4.79
N SER A 139 12.31 4.80 5.09
CA SER A 139 12.57 6.07 4.37
C SER A 139 13.99 6.66 4.37
N SER A 140 15.04 6.05 4.93
CA SER A 140 16.38 6.69 4.87
C SER A 140 17.51 5.74 4.48
N SER A 141 18.12 6.09 3.34
CA SER A 141 19.31 5.52 2.75
C SER A 141 20.53 5.66 3.68
N GLN A 142 21.09 4.55 4.14
CA GLN A 142 22.54 4.42 4.33
C GLN A 142 22.95 2.94 4.49
N PRO A 143 23.82 2.40 3.61
CA PRO A 143 24.40 1.08 3.79
C PRO A 143 25.69 1.23 4.61
N THR A 144 25.71 0.73 5.84
CA THR A 144 26.98 0.53 6.54
C THR A 144 27.16 -0.94 6.87
N THR A 145 28.31 -1.46 6.42
CA THR A 145 28.92 -2.75 6.75
C THR A 145 28.24 -4.04 6.28
N SER A 146 29.08 -4.94 5.74
CA SER A 146 28.76 -6.15 4.98
C SER A 146 27.89 -7.21 5.67
N VAL A 147 27.56 -7.05 6.95
CA VAL A 147 26.63 -7.92 7.69
C VAL A 147 25.17 -7.44 7.56
N GLN A 148 24.93 -6.18 7.19
CA GLN A 148 23.58 -5.64 6.92
C GLN A 148 22.97 -6.20 5.61
N ASN A 149 23.78 -6.72 4.69
CA ASN A 149 23.30 -7.15 3.37
C ASN A 149 22.46 -8.44 3.41
N ASP A 150 22.72 -9.34 4.36
CA ASP A 150 21.98 -10.61 4.47
C ASP A 150 20.58 -10.39 5.07
N PHE A 151 20.46 -9.46 6.03
CA PHE A 151 19.16 -9.08 6.56
C PHE A 151 18.36 -8.22 5.58
N GLY A 152 18.98 -7.41 4.71
CA GLY A 152 18.29 -6.68 3.66
C GLY A 152 17.48 -7.58 2.72
N ALA A 153 18.00 -8.76 2.39
CA ALA A 153 17.28 -9.77 1.59
C ALA A 153 16.13 -10.43 2.37
N LEU A 154 16.20 -10.49 3.70
CA LEU A 154 15.17 -11.03 4.59
C LEU A 154 14.17 -9.96 5.04
N ALA A 155 14.51 -8.68 4.96
CA ALA A 155 13.68 -7.55 5.33
C ALA A 155 12.41 -7.46 4.46
N GLU A 156 12.49 -7.87 3.19
CA GLU A 156 11.31 -8.01 2.32
C GLU A 156 10.25 -8.93 2.94
N LEU A 157 10.66 -9.99 3.63
CA LEU A 157 9.71 -10.91 4.27
C LEU A 157 9.02 -10.24 5.47
N VAL A 158 9.69 -9.29 6.11
CA VAL A 158 9.21 -8.60 7.32
C VAL A 158 8.40 -7.34 6.98
N ASP A 159 8.50 -6.82 5.76
CA ASP A 159 7.78 -5.62 5.32
C ASP A 159 6.27 -5.92 5.13
N PRO A 160 5.36 -5.05 5.62
CA PRO A 160 3.94 -5.04 5.24
C PRO A 160 3.66 -5.11 3.73
N SER A 161 4.62 -4.78 2.87
CA SER A 161 4.53 -4.95 1.41
C SER A 161 4.32 -6.41 0.99
N LEU A 162 4.87 -7.38 1.73
CA LEU A 162 4.63 -8.80 1.46
C LEU A 162 3.16 -9.16 1.66
N ARG A 163 2.51 -8.68 2.72
CA ARG A 163 1.06 -8.89 2.94
C ARG A 163 0.24 -8.33 1.78
N ARG A 164 0.58 -7.12 1.31
CA ARG A 164 -0.08 -6.48 0.16
C ARG A 164 0.10 -7.29 -1.13
N LYS A 165 1.29 -7.85 -1.35
CA LYS A 165 1.58 -8.70 -2.51
C LYS A 165 0.77 -9.99 -2.47
N VAL A 166 0.81 -10.73 -1.36
CA VAL A 166 0.04 -11.98 -1.20
C VAL A 166 -1.46 -11.72 -1.32
N ALA A 167 -1.96 -10.64 -0.71
CA ALA A 167 -3.38 -10.28 -0.84
C ALA A 167 -3.77 -9.95 -2.28
N LYS A 168 -2.89 -9.31 -3.05
CA LYS A 168 -3.09 -9.08 -4.48
C LYS A 168 -3.09 -10.40 -5.26
N ASP A 169 -2.13 -11.28 -5.01
CA ASP A 169 -2.03 -12.58 -5.68
C ASP A 169 -3.27 -13.45 -5.42
N VAL A 170 -3.78 -13.46 -4.18
CA VAL A 170 -5.04 -14.11 -3.80
C VAL A 170 -6.23 -13.50 -4.54
N ASN A 171 -6.34 -12.16 -4.55
CA ASN A 171 -7.42 -11.46 -5.24
C ASN A 171 -7.44 -11.79 -6.75
N GLU A 172 -6.27 -11.82 -7.37
CA GLU A 172 -6.10 -12.19 -8.77
C GLU A 172 -6.47 -13.65 -9.05
N ALA A 173 -6.07 -14.58 -8.16
CA ALA A 173 -6.39 -15.99 -8.30
C ALA A 173 -7.90 -16.26 -8.14
N ILE A 174 -8.56 -15.59 -7.19
CA ILE A 174 -10.02 -15.68 -7.03
C ILE A 174 -10.72 -15.16 -8.29
N LEU A 175 -10.29 -14.03 -8.86
CA LEU A 175 -10.86 -13.50 -10.11
C LEU A 175 -10.72 -14.48 -11.27
N GLN A 176 -9.53 -15.06 -11.42
CA GLN A 176 -9.26 -16.05 -12.46
C GLN A 176 -10.16 -17.27 -12.32
N SER A 177 -10.38 -17.74 -11.09
CA SER A 177 -11.25 -18.89 -10.83
C SER A 177 -12.73 -18.62 -11.08
N GLN A 178 -13.14 -17.35 -11.06
CA GLN A 178 -14.51 -16.91 -11.36
C GLN A 178 -14.67 -16.50 -12.85
N ASP A 179 -13.73 -16.86 -13.72
CA ASP A 179 -13.65 -16.45 -15.12
C ASP A 179 -13.69 -14.92 -15.33
N GLN A 180 -13.30 -14.16 -14.31
CA GLN A 180 -13.16 -12.70 -14.38
C GLN A 180 -11.72 -12.31 -14.77
N ARG A 181 -11.56 -11.09 -15.27
CA ARG A 181 -10.21 -10.59 -15.62
C ARG A 181 -9.36 -10.47 -14.37
N ARG A 182 -8.12 -10.96 -14.46
CA ARG A 182 -7.09 -10.87 -13.41
C ARG A 182 -6.87 -9.43 -12.93
N GLU A 183 -6.90 -8.47 -13.85
CA GLU A 183 -6.69 -7.05 -13.57
C GLU A 183 -7.74 -6.20 -14.27
N ALA A 184 -8.00 -5.02 -13.69
CA ALA A 184 -8.90 -4.05 -14.28
C ALA A 184 -8.32 -3.47 -15.58
N ASN A 185 -9.19 -3.22 -16.57
CA ASN A 185 -8.77 -2.75 -17.89
C ASN A 185 -7.99 -1.42 -17.84
N ILE A 186 -8.26 -0.57 -16.84
CA ILE A 186 -7.54 0.70 -16.67
C ILE A 186 -6.04 0.50 -16.45
N ARG A 187 -5.60 -0.60 -15.80
CA ARG A 187 -4.17 -0.89 -15.59
C ARG A 187 -3.47 -1.19 -16.91
N TYR A 188 -4.15 -1.91 -17.79
CA TYR A 188 -3.67 -2.17 -19.15
C TYR A 188 -3.58 -0.86 -19.95
N LEU A 189 -4.63 -0.03 -19.91
CA LEU A 189 -4.65 1.26 -20.63
C LEU A 189 -3.54 2.21 -20.17
N VAL A 190 -3.27 2.30 -18.86
CA VAL A 190 -2.17 3.11 -18.33
C VAL A 190 -0.82 2.60 -18.82
N ARG A 191 -0.59 1.28 -18.81
CA ARG A 191 0.65 0.69 -19.36
C ARG A 191 0.78 0.91 -20.86
N ALA A 192 -0.30 0.75 -21.62
CA ALA A 192 -0.33 1.00 -23.06
C ALA A 192 -0.01 2.46 -23.39
N ARG A 193 -0.55 3.41 -22.60
CA ARG A 193 -0.21 4.83 -22.70
C ARG A 193 1.27 5.08 -22.44
N ALA A 194 1.80 4.58 -21.32
CA ALA A 194 3.22 4.76 -20.99
C ALA A 194 4.14 4.17 -22.07
N TRP A 195 3.80 3.00 -22.60
CA TRP A 195 4.51 2.38 -23.72
C TRP A 195 4.46 3.23 -24.99
N ALA A 196 3.27 3.73 -25.36
CA ALA A 196 3.11 4.58 -26.54
C ALA A 196 3.89 5.89 -26.44
N GLU A 197 3.87 6.53 -25.27
CA GLU A 197 4.67 7.73 -25.02
C GLU A 197 6.17 7.46 -25.12
N GLN A 198 6.65 6.35 -24.55
CA GLN A 198 8.05 5.98 -24.65
C GLN A 198 8.46 5.70 -26.10
N LEU A 199 7.66 4.94 -26.85
CA LEU A 199 7.89 4.66 -28.26
C LEU A 199 7.92 5.94 -29.11
N ALA A 200 7.07 6.92 -28.80
CA ALA A 200 7.02 8.19 -29.51
C ALA A 200 8.24 9.09 -29.18
N ARG A 201 8.70 9.10 -27.92
CA ARG A 201 9.98 9.74 -27.54
C ARG A 201 11.18 9.10 -28.25
N GLU A 202 11.20 7.77 -28.35
CA GLU A 202 12.23 7.03 -29.11
C GLU A 202 12.23 7.40 -30.60
N LYS A 203 11.05 7.61 -31.19
CA LYS A 203 10.88 8.05 -32.59
C LYS A 203 11.08 9.55 -32.80
N LYS A 204 11.53 10.29 -31.78
CA LYS A 204 11.76 11.76 -31.81
C LYS A 204 10.51 12.56 -32.18
N ILE A 205 9.33 12.04 -31.85
CA ILE A 205 8.08 12.82 -31.94
C ILE A 205 8.08 13.76 -30.73
N GLU A 206 7.92 15.06 -30.96
CA GLU A 206 7.88 16.06 -29.89
C GLU A 206 6.62 15.85 -29.03
N LEU A 207 6.83 15.30 -27.83
CA LEU A 207 5.81 15.13 -26.80
C LEU A 207 6.17 16.04 -25.61
N PRO A 208 5.18 16.69 -24.98
CA PRO A 208 5.38 17.38 -23.72
C PRO A 208 5.96 16.42 -22.67
N GLU A 209 6.81 16.94 -21.77
CA GLU A 209 7.38 16.15 -20.67
C GLU A 209 6.30 15.54 -19.77
N ASN A 210 5.22 16.30 -19.54
CA ASN A 210 4.02 15.85 -18.83
C ASN A 210 2.81 15.97 -19.76
N LEU A 211 2.24 14.84 -20.16
CA LEU A 211 0.96 14.81 -20.84
C LEU A 211 -0.13 14.61 -19.76
N PRO A 212 -0.89 15.65 -19.39
CA PRO A 212 -1.89 15.55 -18.33
C PRO A 212 -2.98 14.57 -18.74
N LEU A 213 -3.48 13.79 -17.77
CA LEU A 213 -4.54 12.80 -17.99
C LEU A 213 -5.93 13.44 -18.13
N GLY A 214 -6.04 14.77 -17.96
CA GLY A 214 -7.30 15.50 -17.99
C GLY A 214 -8.24 15.15 -16.83
N LEU A 215 -7.69 14.58 -15.75
CA LEU A 215 -8.42 14.22 -14.53
C LEU A 215 -8.37 15.32 -13.48
N ASP A 216 -7.39 16.22 -13.60
CA ASP A 216 -7.34 17.46 -12.84
C ASP A 216 -8.34 18.41 -13.51
N GLY A 217 -9.47 18.65 -12.84
CA GLY A 217 -10.49 19.58 -13.34
C GLY A 217 -9.84 20.91 -13.69
N GLU A 218 -10.27 21.53 -14.80
CA GLU A 218 -9.62 22.67 -15.48
C GLU A 218 -8.86 23.64 -14.55
N GLU A 219 -7.63 23.29 -14.18
CA GLU A 219 -6.67 24.27 -13.69
C GLU A 219 -5.80 24.63 -14.89
N THR A 220 -6.19 25.73 -15.52
CA THR A 220 -5.35 26.45 -16.47
C THR A 220 -3.92 26.54 -15.94
N PRO A 221 -2.89 26.18 -16.72
CA PRO A 221 -1.53 26.23 -16.23
C PRO A 221 -1.17 27.69 -15.95
N SER A 222 -1.11 28.04 -14.67
CA SER A 222 -0.58 29.32 -14.22
C SER A 222 0.89 29.37 -14.62
N ARG A 223 1.15 30.09 -15.70
CA ARG A 223 2.48 30.39 -16.23
C ARG A 223 3.28 31.08 -15.12
N SER A 224 4.17 30.34 -14.48
CA SER A 224 5.16 30.85 -13.55
C SER A 224 6.03 31.88 -14.28
N GLN A 225 5.72 33.16 -14.14
CA GLN A 225 6.59 34.24 -14.57
C GLN A 225 7.20 34.88 -13.32
N ASN A 226 8.38 34.35 -12.96
CA ASN A 226 9.31 35.02 -12.07
C ASN A 226 9.89 36.21 -12.84
N GLY A 227 9.62 37.44 -12.40
CA GLY A 227 9.98 38.67 -13.10
C GLY A 227 10.00 39.88 -12.18
N HIS A 228 11.12 40.01 -11.47
CA HIS A 228 11.64 41.18 -10.78
C HIS A 228 11.32 42.52 -11.46
N ASN A 229 10.85 43.52 -10.69
CA ASN A 229 11.26 44.93 -10.78
C ASN A 229 10.68 45.72 -9.60
N GLY A 230 11.55 46.40 -8.84
CA GLY A 230 11.16 47.49 -7.96
C GLY A 230 10.96 48.78 -8.75
N ASP A 231 10.07 49.66 -8.30
CA ASP A 231 10.44 51.01 -7.89
C ASP A 231 9.26 51.74 -7.23
N THR A 232 9.66 52.62 -6.33
CA THR A 232 8.95 53.63 -5.54
C THR A 232 8.18 54.68 -6.36
N GLU A 233 7.02 55.16 -5.87
CA GLU A 233 6.82 56.58 -5.50
C GLU A 233 5.46 56.87 -4.83
N MET A 234 5.46 57.96 -4.06
CA MET A 234 4.51 58.41 -3.03
C MET A 234 3.41 59.29 -3.61
N THR A 235 2.23 59.33 -2.98
CA THR A 235 1.41 60.56 -2.91
C THR A 235 0.63 60.67 -1.59
N GLU A 236 0.69 61.88 -1.05
CA GLU A 236 0.27 62.43 0.22
C GLU A 236 -1.09 63.16 0.11
N ASN A 237 -1.95 63.08 1.15
CA ASN A 237 -3.00 64.04 1.59
C ASN A 237 -4.08 63.29 2.40
N GLY A 238 -4.66 63.77 3.50
CA GLY A 238 -4.58 65.06 4.20
C GLY A 238 -5.65 65.12 5.31
N SER A 239 -5.21 65.47 6.51
CA SER A 239 -5.83 66.28 7.60
C SER A 239 -7.36 66.30 7.91
N GLU A 240 -7.64 66.00 9.18
CA GLU A 240 -8.46 66.71 10.21
C GLU A 240 -9.93 67.10 9.99
N ALA A 241 -10.81 66.67 10.92
CA ALA A 241 -11.73 67.54 11.69
C ALA A 241 -12.45 66.81 12.86
N THR A 242 -12.10 67.21 14.09
CA THR A 242 -12.95 67.57 15.25
C THR A 242 -14.18 66.73 15.67
N GLY A 243 -14.18 66.27 16.93
CA GLY A 243 -15.38 65.94 17.72
C GLY A 243 -15.04 65.66 19.19
N ALA A 244 -15.63 66.44 20.10
CA ALA A 244 -15.20 66.65 21.49
C ALA A 244 -15.74 65.64 22.53
N ASP A 245 -15.15 65.76 23.73
CA ASP A 245 -15.61 65.44 25.09
C ASP A 245 -15.75 63.97 25.56
N ALA A 246 -14.76 63.56 26.38
CA ALA A 246 -15.01 63.16 27.77
C ALA A 246 -13.71 63.19 28.62
N GLU A 247 -13.66 64.13 29.56
CA GLU A 247 -13.00 64.13 30.88
C GLU A 247 -12.95 62.73 31.56
N ILE A 248 -12.07 62.31 32.49
CA ILE A 248 -11.18 63.00 33.46
C ILE A 248 -10.28 61.95 34.17
N THR A 249 -9.08 62.38 34.59
CA THR A 249 -8.14 61.83 35.61
C THR A 249 -7.54 60.41 35.46
N ARG A 250 -6.22 60.21 35.35
CA ARG A 250 -5.03 60.58 36.18
C ARG A 250 -4.69 59.59 37.31
N TYR A 251 -3.45 59.07 37.22
CA TYR A 251 -2.54 58.65 38.30
C TYR A 251 -2.98 57.39 39.11
N THR A 252 -2.15 56.41 39.48
CA THR A 252 -0.73 56.37 39.89
C THR A 252 -0.24 54.91 39.98
N ASN A 253 1.03 54.70 39.61
CA ASN A 253 2.09 53.96 40.31
C ASN A 253 1.93 52.49 40.79
N LEU A 254 2.90 51.67 40.33
CA LEU A 254 3.63 50.60 41.03
C LEU A 254 4.09 51.00 42.47
N PRO A 255 4.79 50.18 43.31
CA PRO A 255 5.28 48.80 43.16
C PRO A 255 5.05 47.89 44.40
N SER A 256 5.39 46.60 44.28
CA SER A 256 6.47 45.94 45.05
C SER A 256 6.91 44.68 44.32
#